data_AF-A0A962DZB7-F1
#
_entry.id   AF-A0A962DZB7-F1
#
_cell.length_a   1.000
_cell.length_b   1.000
_cell.length_c   1.000
_cell.angle_alpha   90.00
_cell.angle_beta   90.00
_cell.angle_gamma   90.00
#
_symmetry.space_group_name_H-M   'P 1'
#
loop_
_entity.id
_entity.type
_entity.pdbx_description
1 polymer ?
#
loop_
_entity_poly.entity_id
_entity_poly.type
_entity_poly.pdbx_seq_one_letter_code
_entity_poly.pdbx_strand_id
1 'polypeptide(L)'
;DFGAKGVILSGGPESVHADDSPRINDAVFDLGVPVLGICYGMQAMAERFGGKVHASDIHEFGAATINIDGKSTLTDGIEDAAAKLNVWMSHGDKVIDAPQGFDIVASTPSCPIAIMADDSRHYYGLQFHPEVTHTAQGSALLGRFVHEICGCAGSWTPDNIIDMRIEQLKKQIGDKQVLLGLSGGVDSSVVAALLHKAIG
;
A
#
# COMPACT_ATOMS: atom_id res chain seq x y z
N ASP A 1 10.82 -19.38 0.55
CA ASP A 1 10.97 -18.14 1.32
C ASP A 1 10.64 -16.98 0.40
N PHE A 2 9.57 -16.23 0.67
CA PHE A 2 9.06 -15.18 -0.23
C PHE A 2 9.86 -13.87 -0.14
N GLY A 3 10.60 -13.67 0.96
CA GLY A 3 11.58 -12.58 1.11
C GLY A 3 10.99 -11.17 1.18
N ALA A 4 9.67 -11.02 1.29
CA ALA A 4 9.02 -9.72 1.45
C ALA A 4 9.46 -9.06 2.77
N LYS A 5 9.56 -7.73 2.74
CA LYS A 5 9.86 -6.89 3.92
C LYS A 5 8.61 -6.26 4.55
N GLY A 6 7.49 -6.32 3.85
CA GLY A 6 6.17 -5.88 4.30
C GLY A 6 5.13 -6.22 3.25
N VAL A 7 3.85 -6.12 3.63
CA VAL A 7 2.71 -6.42 2.76
C VAL A 7 1.75 -5.24 2.73
N ILE A 8 1.27 -4.87 1.54
CA ILE A 8 0.17 -3.92 1.38
C ILE A 8 -1.04 -4.68 0.85
N LEU A 9 -2.14 -4.63 1.58
CA LEU A 9 -3.45 -5.16 1.19
C LEU A 9 -4.27 -4.00 0.61
N SER A 10 -4.45 -3.99 -0.70
CA SER A 10 -5.15 -2.90 -1.39
C SER A 10 -6.66 -2.93 -1.18
N GLY A 11 -7.31 -1.84 -1.60
CA GLY A 11 -8.76 -1.77 -1.70
C GLY A 11 -9.31 -2.64 -2.83
N GLY A 12 -10.64 -2.77 -2.86
CA GLY A 12 -11.43 -3.40 -3.92
C GLY A 12 -12.88 -2.90 -3.86
N PRO A 13 -13.69 -3.11 -4.90
CA PRO A 13 -15.10 -2.69 -4.92
C PRO A 13 -15.99 -3.59 -4.05
N GLU A 14 -15.46 -4.70 -3.56
CA GLU A 14 -16.18 -5.75 -2.86
C GLU A 14 -16.54 -5.32 -1.43
N SER A 15 -17.65 -5.84 -0.93
CA SER A 15 -18.02 -5.79 0.49
C SER A 15 -17.49 -7.03 1.19
N VAL A 16 -16.94 -6.89 2.39
CA VAL A 16 -16.47 -8.04 3.19
C VAL A 16 -17.62 -8.97 3.61
N HIS A 17 -18.87 -8.53 3.50
CA HIS A 17 -20.04 -9.33 3.84
C HIS A 17 -20.55 -10.17 2.66
N ALA A 18 -20.05 -9.99 1.44
CA ALA A 18 -20.44 -10.85 0.32
C ALA A 18 -19.86 -12.26 0.51
N ASP A 19 -20.66 -13.30 0.23
CA ASP A 19 -20.27 -14.71 0.42
C ASP A 19 -19.01 -15.07 -0.39
N ASP A 20 -18.84 -14.47 -1.57
CA ASP A 20 -17.69 -14.67 -2.46
C ASP A 20 -16.60 -13.59 -2.31
N SER A 21 -16.65 -12.78 -1.24
CA SER A 21 -15.69 -11.71 -1.01
C SER A 21 -14.26 -12.24 -0.81
N PRO A 22 -13.22 -11.57 -1.37
CA PRO A 22 -11.85 -12.01 -1.22
C PRO A 22 -11.41 -12.04 0.25
N ARG A 23 -11.02 -13.20 0.76
CA ARG A 23 -10.48 -13.35 2.12
C ARG A 23 -8.96 -13.30 2.10
N ILE A 24 -8.38 -12.65 3.12
CA ILE A 24 -6.92 -12.63 3.32
C ILE A 24 -6.50 -14.02 3.79
N ASN A 25 -5.52 -14.61 3.11
CA ASN A 25 -4.93 -15.87 3.54
C ASN A 25 -4.06 -15.65 4.78
N ASP A 26 -4.23 -16.50 5.81
CA ASP A 26 -3.48 -16.44 7.07
C ASP A 26 -1.95 -16.42 6.88
N ALA A 27 -1.49 -17.05 5.80
CA ALA A 27 -0.08 -17.05 5.42
C ALA A 27 0.52 -15.63 5.30
N VAL A 28 -0.30 -14.59 5.04
CA VAL A 28 0.15 -13.19 5.03
C VAL A 28 0.62 -12.74 6.42
N PHE A 29 -0.11 -13.10 7.48
CA PHE A 29 0.21 -12.70 8.85
C PHE A 29 1.31 -13.59 9.45
N ASP A 30 1.38 -14.86 9.01
CA ASP A 30 2.43 -15.80 9.41
C ASP A 30 3.83 -15.40 8.92
N LEU A 31 3.94 -14.49 7.95
CA LEU A 31 5.22 -13.94 7.49
C LEU A 31 5.96 -13.15 8.57
N GLY A 32 5.26 -12.65 9.59
CA GLY A 32 5.87 -11.86 10.67
C GLY A 32 6.49 -10.53 10.20
N VAL A 33 5.99 -9.98 9.09
CA VAL A 33 6.41 -8.69 8.53
C VAL A 33 5.31 -7.64 8.71
N PRO A 34 5.63 -6.34 8.66
CA PRO A 34 4.62 -5.28 8.71
C PRO A 34 3.54 -5.41 7.63
N VAL A 35 2.31 -5.01 7.97
CA VAL A 35 1.14 -5.09 7.07
C VAL A 35 0.38 -3.76 7.06
N LEU A 36 0.09 -3.23 5.87
CA LEU A 36 -0.75 -2.06 5.66
C LEU A 36 -2.00 -2.44 4.86
N GLY A 37 -3.18 -2.28 5.45
CA GLY A 37 -4.47 -2.43 4.80
C GLY A 37 -5.03 -1.10 4.34
N ILE A 38 -5.47 -1.02 3.08
CA ILE A 38 -6.06 0.17 2.46
C ILE A 38 -7.49 -0.14 2.06
N CYS A 39 -8.45 0.67 2.51
CA CYS A 39 -9.88 0.51 2.27
C CYS A 39 -10.36 -0.92 2.58
N TYR A 40 -10.73 -1.71 1.57
CA TYR A 40 -11.09 -3.13 1.74
C TYR A 40 -10.02 -3.94 2.50
N GLY A 41 -8.73 -3.69 2.24
CA GLY A 41 -7.64 -4.37 2.95
C GLY A 41 -7.64 -4.09 4.46
N MET A 42 -8.02 -2.88 4.88
CA MET A 42 -8.24 -2.56 6.29
C MET A 42 -9.44 -3.31 6.86
N GLN A 43 -10.55 -3.37 6.11
CA GLN A 43 -11.79 -4.04 6.54
C GLN A 43 -11.59 -5.54 6.71
N ALA A 44 -11.00 -6.20 5.71
CA ALA A 44 -10.69 -7.62 5.76
C ALA A 44 -9.70 -7.95 6.88
N MET A 45 -8.71 -7.07 7.12
CA MET A 45 -7.80 -7.20 8.26
C MET A 45 -8.55 -7.06 9.59
N ALA A 46 -9.47 -6.10 9.70
CA ALA A 46 -10.26 -5.89 10.90
C ALA A 46 -11.12 -7.13 11.22
N GLU A 47 -11.87 -7.65 10.25
CA GLU A 47 -12.66 -8.88 10.43
C GLU A 47 -11.78 -10.07 10.85
N ARG A 48 -10.61 -10.21 10.21
CA ARG A 48 -9.69 -11.32 10.51
C ARG A 48 -9.22 -11.35 11.96
N PHE A 49 -9.04 -10.19 12.59
CA PHE A 49 -8.62 -10.06 13.98
C PHE A 49 -9.80 -9.87 14.95
N GLY A 50 -11.04 -10.09 14.51
CA GLY A 50 -12.22 -10.06 15.36
C GLY A 50 -12.82 -8.67 15.58
N GLY A 51 -12.40 -7.67 14.80
CA GLY A 51 -13.12 -6.40 14.67
C GLY A 51 -14.45 -6.58 13.92
N LYS A 52 -15.23 -5.50 13.82
CA LYS A 52 -16.50 -5.52 13.09
C LYS A 52 -16.53 -4.49 11.98
N VAL A 53 -17.00 -4.93 10.82
CA VAL A 53 -17.30 -4.09 9.67
C VAL A 53 -18.82 -3.98 9.52
N HIS A 54 -19.28 -2.83 9.06
CA HIS A 54 -20.70 -2.57 8.82
C HIS A 54 -20.89 -1.87 7.48
N ALA A 55 -21.86 -2.34 6.71
CA ALA A 55 -22.30 -1.69 5.49
C ALA A 55 -22.99 -0.35 5.82
N SER A 56 -22.49 0.77 5.29
CA SER A 56 -23.07 2.08 5.53
C SER A 56 -24.07 2.41 4.42
N ASP A 57 -25.29 2.85 4.78
CA ASP A 57 -26.24 3.39 3.81
C ASP A 57 -25.67 4.66 3.11
N ILE A 58 -24.83 5.39 3.84
CA ILE A 58 -24.09 6.55 3.35
C ILE A 58 -22.74 6.05 2.83
N HIS A 59 -22.57 6.09 1.52
CA HIS A 59 -21.29 5.84 0.89
C HIS A 59 -20.47 7.13 0.87
N GLU A 60 -19.24 7.08 1.37
CA GLU A 60 -18.34 8.23 1.38
C GLU A 60 -17.33 8.08 0.25
N PHE A 61 -17.57 8.84 -0.82
CA PHE A 61 -16.69 8.94 -1.98
C PHE A 61 -16.28 10.39 -2.15
N GLY A 62 -15.01 10.70 -1.86
CA GLY A 62 -14.46 12.03 -2.11
C GLY A 62 -13.48 12.51 -1.05
N ALA A 63 -13.18 13.81 -1.14
CA ALA A 63 -12.26 14.48 -0.23
C ALA A 63 -12.88 14.62 1.16
N ALA A 64 -12.11 14.27 2.18
CA ALA A 64 -12.46 14.44 3.58
C ALA A 64 -11.26 14.95 4.38
N THR A 65 -11.53 15.57 5.54
CA THR A 65 -10.50 15.88 6.53
C THR A 65 -10.72 14.98 7.74
N ILE A 66 -9.72 14.17 8.07
CA ILE A 66 -9.73 13.31 9.26
C ILE A 66 -9.00 14.01 10.41
N ASN A 67 -9.45 13.75 11.64
CA ASN A 67 -8.75 14.19 12.85
C ASN A 67 -7.86 13.05 13.35
N ILE A 68 -6.60 13.36 13.66
CA ILE A 68 -5.66 12.43 14.29
C ILE A 68 -5.75 12.63 15.80
N ASP A 69 -6.45 11.72 16.47
CA ASP A 69 -6.69 11.79 17.91
C ASP A 69 -5.81 10.80 18.70
N GLY A 70 -5.27 9.78 18.02
CA GLY A 70 -4.40 8.76 18.59
C GLY A 70 -2.95 8.89 18.13
N LYS A 71 -2.08 8.07 18.73
CA LYS A 71 -0.66 7.99 18.37
C LYS A 71 -0.41 6.76 17.52
N SER A 72 0.42 6.89 16.51
CA SER A 72 0.92 5.76 15.71
C SER A 72 2.25 6.11 15.08
N THR A 73 3.14 5.12 14.99
CA THR A 73 4.39 5.23 14.22
C THR A 73 4.12 5.59 12.75
N LEU A 74 2.98 5.15 12.19
CA LEU A 74 2.63 5.44 10.81
C LEU A 74 2.31 6.92 10.56
N THR A 75 1.69 7.61 11.53
CA THR A 75 1.22 9.00 11.38
C THR A 75 2.12 10.01 12.09
N ASP A 76 3.19 9.57 12.76
CA ASP A 76 4.06 10.43 13.54
C ASP A 76 4.74 11.52 12.68
N GLY A 77 4.46 12.78 13.03
CA GLY A 77 4.93 13.96 12.30
C GLY A 77 4.31 14.17 10.91
N ILE A 78 3.23 13.46 10.56
CA ILE A 78 2.57 13.55 9.25
C ILE A 78 1.18 14.16 9.42
N GLU A 79 1.05 15.45 9.11
CA GLU A 79 -0.21 16.18 9.19
C GLU A 79 -0.27 17.32 8.16
N ASP A 80 -1.45 17.65 7.65
CA ASP A 80 -1.68 18.79 6.75
C ASP A 80 -1.98 20.08 7.53
N ALA A 81 -2.54 19.92 8.72
CA ALA A 81 -2.76 20.96 9.72
C ALA A 81 -2.73 20.28 11.10
N ALA A 82 -2.65 21.06 12.18
CA ALA A 82 -2.55 20.52 13.53
C ALA A 82 -3.57 19.39 13.80
N ALA A 83 -3.05 18.17 13.97
CA ALA A 83 -3.79 16.93 14.18
C ALA A 83 -4.82 16.58 13.08
N LYS A 84 -4.53 16.90 11.81
CA LYS A 84 -5.45 16.67 10.69
C LYS A 84 -4.76 16.20 9.43
N LEU A 85 -5.47 15.38 8.64
CA LEU A 85 -5.07 14.98 7.29
C LEU A 85 -6.22 15.18 6.29
N ASN A 86 -5.87 15.66 5.10
CA ASN A 86 -6.76 15.71 3.96
C ASN A 86 -6.58 14.43 3.14
N VAL A 87 -7.66 13.66 3.01
CA VAL A 87 -7.64 12.31 2.47
C VAL A 87 -8.72 12.10 1.43
N TRP A 88 -8.56 11.05 0.62
CA TRP A 88 -9.56 10.59 -0.32
C TRP A 88 -10.26 9.32 0.17
N MET A 89 -11.50 9.49 0.64
CA MET A 89 -12.37 8.38 1.05
C MET A 89 -13.00 7.73 -0.19
N SER A 90 -13.10 6.40 -0.18
CA SER A 90 -13.81 5.66 -1.22
C SER A 90 -14.32 4.33 -0.70
N HIS A 91 -15.35 4.37 0.16
CA HIS A 91 -15.85 3.17 0.82
C HIS A 91 -17.38 3.17 1.01
N GLY A 92 -17.99 1.99 0.85
CA GLY A 92 -19.37 1.72 1.25
C GLY A 92 -19.45 1.08 2.65
N ASP A 93 -18.53 0.15 2.94
CA ASP A 93 -18.40 -0.44 4.26
C ASP A 93 -17.44 0.36 5.14
N LYS A 94 -17.54 0.23 6.46
CA LYS A 94 -16.60 0.83 7.40
C LYS A 94 -16.39 -0.05 8.62
N VAL A 95 -15.18 -0.01 9.18
CA VAL A 95 -14.89 -0.64 10.47
C VAL A 95 -15.59 0.17 11.56
N ILE A 96 -16.39 -0.50 12.39
CA ILE A 96 -17.11 0.11 13.51
C ILE A 96 -16.54 -0.30 14.88
N ASP A 97 -15.92 -1.48 14.96
CA ASP A 97 -15.20 -1.95 16.14
C ASP A 97 -13.79 -2.36 15.73
N ALA A 98 -12.77 -1.69 16.29
CA ALA A 98 -11.38 -2.05 16.06
C ALA A 98 -11.06 -3.43 16.69
N PRO A 99 -10.19 -4.24 16.07
CA PRO A 99 -9.76 -5.50 16.67
C PRO A 99 -8.98 -5.28 17.97
N GLN A 100 -8.94 -6.29 18.84
CA GLN A 100 -8.14 -6.22 20.05
C GLN A 100 -6.65 -5.99 19.72
N GLY A 101 -6.04 -5.03 20.42
CA GLY A 101 -4.63 -4.64 20.22
C GLY A 101 -4.43 -3.54 19.19
N PHE A 102 -5.48 -3.13 18.46
CA PHE A 102 -5.43 -1.96 17.60
C PHE A 102 -5.94 -0.73 18.34
N ASP A 103 -5.19 0.36 18.25
CA ASP A 103 -5.60 1.69 18.67
C ASP A 103 -6.33 2.39 17.51
N ILE A 104 -7.36 3.18 17.85
CA ILE A 104 -8.01 4.08 16.89
C ILE A 104 -7.18 5.36 16.83
N VAL A 105 -6.61 5.64 15.66
CA VAL A 105 -5.64 6.74 15.47
C VAL A 105 -6.30 7.97 14.89
N ALA A 106 -7.26 7.78 13.98
CA ALA A 106 -7.95 8.91 13.35
C ALA A 106 -9.40 8.59 13.02
N SER A 107 -10.23 9.63 12.96
CA SER A 107 -11.68 9.53 12.75
C SER A 107 -12.26 10.70 11.95
N THR A 108 -13.48 10.51 11.45
CA THR A 108 -14.40 11.56 10.97
C THR A 108 -15.79 11.36 11.61
N PRO A 109 -16.70 12.34 11.52
CA PRO A 109 -18.07 12.15 11.99
C PRO A 109 -18.82 10.98 11.32
N SER A 110 -18.50 10.67 10.06
CA SER A 110 -19.12 9.60 9.27
C SER A 110 -18.35 8.28 9.33
N CYS A 111 -17.06 8.32 9.68
CA CYS A 111 -16.15 7.19 9.73
C CYS A 111 -15.40 7.16 11.08
N PRO A 112 -15.89 6.42 12.08
CA PRO A 112 -15.35 6.43 13.43
C PRO A 112 -13.92 5.88 13.51
N ILE A 113 -13.54 5.03 12.55
CA ILE A 113 -12.21 4.41 12.46
C ILE A 113 -11.67 4.65 11.06
N ALA A 114 -11.06 5.83 10.85
CA ALA A 114 -10.41 6.17 9.59
C ALA A 114 -8.97 5.63 9.53
N ILE A 115 -8.30 5.54 10.68
CA ILE A 115 -7.01 4.88 10.84
C ILE A 115 -7.05 4.01 12.09
N MET A 116 -6.60 2.76 11.96
CA MET A 116 -6.31 1.87 13.10
C MET A 116 -4.86 1.40 13.05
N ALA A 117 -4.22 1.24 14.20
CA ALA A 117 -2.82 0.82 14.27
C ALA A 117 -2.55 -0.14 15.42
N ASP A 118 -1.76 -1.17 15.16
CA ASP A 118 -1.06 -1.98 16.15
C ASP A 118 0.44 -1.80 15.92
N ASP A 119 1.04 -0.88 16.67
CA ASP A 119 2.47 -0.58 16.58
C ASP A 119 3.35 -1.72 17.12
N SER A 120 2.80 -2.66 17.89
CA SER A 120 3.56 -3.81 18.40
C SER A 120 3.81 -4.86 17.31
N ARG A 121 2.82 -5.07 16.43
CA ARG A 121 2.90 -5.99 15.27
C ARG A 121 3.22 -5.29 13.96
N HIS A 122 3.24 -3.95 13.95
CA HIS A 122 3.34 -3.12 12.75
C HIS A 122 2.21 -3.38 11.74
N TYR A 123 0.98 -3.50 12.26
CA TYR A 123 -0.21 -3.66 11.44
C TYR A 123 -1.00 -2.36 11.42
N TYR A 124 -1.29 -1.85 10.23
CA TYR A 124 -1.91 -0.55 10.03
C TYR A 124 -3.09 -0.67 9.08
N GLY A 125 -4.16 0.06 9.35
CA GLY A 125 -5.34 0.12 8.49
C GLY A 125 -5.70 1.57 8.17
N LEU A 126 -5.93 1.88 6.89
CA LEU A 126 -6.39 3.17 6.39
C LEU A 126 -7.71 2.99 5.65
N GLN A 127 -8.74 3.75 6.01
CA GLN A 127 -10.05 3.68 5.35
C GLN A 127 -10.14 4.58 4.09
N PHE A 128 -9.06 5.31 3.81
CA PHE A 128 -8.85 6.17 2.64
C PHE A 128 -7.68 5.69 1.78
N HIS A 129 -7.52 6.30 0.61
CA HIS A 129 -6.50 5.92 -0.38
C HIS A 129 -5.26 6.85 -0.31
N PRO A 130 -4.14 6.44 0.31
CA PRO A 130 -2.90 7.22 0.32
C PRO A 130 -2.17 7.25 -1.04
N GLU A 131 -2.54 6.38 -1.98
CA GLU A 131 -1.91 6.25 -3.28
C GLU A 131 -2.38 7.29 -4.31
N VAL A 132 -3.48 8.00 -4.03
CA VAL A 132 -4.03 9.03 -4.93
C VAL A 132 -3.55 10.42 -4.53
N THR A 133 -3.40 11.30 -5.53
CA THR A 133 -2.92 12.67 -5.36
C THR A 133 -3.83 13.56 -4.50
N HIS A 134 -5.08 13.15 -4.30
CA HIS A 134 -6.04 13.86 -3.46
C HIS A 134 -5.76 13.70 -1.96
N THR A 135 -4.99 12.69 -1.57
CA THR A 135 -4.48 12.55 -0.20
C THR A 135 -3.13 13.24 -0.12
N ALA A 136 -3.10 14.45 0.46
CA ALA A 136 -1.94 15.34 0.36
C ALA A 136 -0.65 14.73 0.96
N GLN A 137 -0.76 14.06 2.12
CA GLN A 137 0.35 13.35 2.76
C GLN A 137 0.42 11.87 2.37
N GLY A 138 -0.25 11.43 1.30
CA GLY A 138 -0.34 10.02 0.92
C GLY A 138 1.02 9.38 0.67
N SER A 139 1.88 10.06 -0.10
CA SER A 139 3.27 9.63 -0.33
C SER A 139 4.10 9.59 0.96
N ALA A 140 3.85 10.48 1.93
CA ALA A 140 4.57 10.47 3.20
C ALA A 140 4.18 9.25 4.05
N LEU A 141 2.90 8.91 4.10
CA LEU A 141 2.39 7.71 4.78
C LEU A 141 2.96 6.42 4.16
N LEU A 142 2.90 6.31 2.83
CA LEU A 142 3.49 5.17 2.11
C LEU A 142 5.01 5.10 2.30
N GLY A 143 5.68 6.26 2.29
CA GLY A 143 7.12 6.37 2.54
C GLY A 143 7.49 5.90 3.95
N ARG A 144 6.77 6.34 4.98
CA ARG A 144 6.91 5.88 6.37
C ARG A 144 6.76 4.35 6.46
N PHE A 145 5.72 3.80 5.83
CA PHE A 145 5.49 2.35 5.83
C PHE A 145 6.61 1.59 5.14
N VAL A 146 6.99 1.98 3.92
CA VAL A 146 7.97 1.23 3.11
C VAL A 146 9.40 1.40 3.62
N HIS A 147 9.83 2.61 3.94
CA HIS A 147 11.23 2.88 4.24
C HIS A 147 11.56 2.70 5.71
N GLU A 148 10.69 3.15 6.61
CA GLU A 148 10.98 3.19 8.04
C GLU A 148 10.44 1.95 8.75
N ILE A 149 9.17 1.62 8.53
CA ILE A 149 8.53 0.47 9.17
C ILE A 149 9.01 -0.86 8.55
N CYS A 150 9.02 -0.98 7.21
CA CYS A 150 9.50 -2.19 6.54
C CYS A 150 11.03 -2.24 6.37
N GLY A 151 11.73 -1.11 6.56
CA GLY A 151 13.18 -1.03 6.42
C GLY A 151 13.70 -1.17 4.98
N CYS A 152 12.90 -0.82 3.96
CA CYS A 152 13.34 -0.91 2.57
C CYS A 152 14.27 0.25 2.18
N ALA A 153 15.49 -0.08 1.75
CA ALA A 153 16.57 0.89 1.47
C ALA A 153 16.36 1.81 0.25
N GLY A 154 15.22 1.73 -0.45
CA GLY A 154 14.94 2.58 -1.61
C GLY A 154 15.84 2.31 -2.83
N SER A 155 16.40 1.10 -2.95
CA SER A 155 17.34 0.74 -4.03
C SER A 155 16.69 0.61 -5.42
N TRP A 156 15.37 0.76 -5.53
CA TRP A 156 14.62 0.70 -6.79
C TRP A 156 14.65 2.06 -7.51
N THR A 157 15.84 2.47 -7.95
CA THR A 157 16.06 3.71 -8.71
C THR A 157 16.28 3.39 -10.19
N PRO A 158 15.98 4.32 -11.13
CA PRO A 158 16.21 4.11 -12.55
C PRO A 158 17.64 3.64 -12.87
N ASP A 159 18.65 4.25 -12.25
CA ASP A 159 20.06 3.89 -12.47
C ASP A 159 20.36 2.46 -12.02
N ASN A 160 19.97 2.08 -10.80
CA ASN A 160 20.16 0.72 -10.30
C ASN A 160 19.40 -0.32 -11.15
N ILE A 161 18.21 0.03 -11.64
CA ILE A 161 17.42 -0.85 -12.51
C ILE A 161 18.13 -1.03 -13.85
N ILE A 162 18.64 0.05 -14.45
CA ILE A 162 19.39 -0.01 -15.71
C ILE A 162 20.61 -0.93 -15.55
N ASP A 163 21.43 -0.72 -14.52
CA ASP A 163 22.63 -1.51 -14.27
C ASP A 163 22.29 -2.98 -14.00
N MET A 164 21.30 -3.24 -13.14
CA MET A 164 20.81 -4.59 -12.87
C MET A 164 20.32 -5.29 -14.15
N ARG A 165 19.56 -4.59 -14.99
CA ARG A 165 19.01 -5.16 -16.23
C ARG A 165 20.10 -5.43 -17.26
N ILE A 166 21.09 -4.55 -17.39
CA ILE A 166 22.24 -4.76 -18.29
C ILE A 166 22.98 -6.03 -17.89
N GLU A 167 23.29 -6.22 -16.61
CA GLU A 167 24.00 -7.42 -16.14
C GLU A 167 23.17 -8.71 -16.30
N GLN A 168 21.86 -8.65 -16.06
CA GLN A 168 20.96 -9.76 -16.32
C GLN A 168 20.92 -10.14 -17.81
N LEU A 169 20.84 -9.14 -18.70
CA LEU A 169 20.83 -9.36 -20.15
C LEU A 169 22.14 -10.00 -20.62
N LYS A 170 23.30 -9.47 -20.20
CA LYS A 170 24.61 -10.05 -20.54
C LYS A 170 24.69 -11.52 -20.13
N LYS A 171 24.28 -11.84 -18.89
CA LYS A 171 24.31 -13.21 -18.38
C LYS A 171 23.35 -14.15 -19.12
N GLN A 172 22.16 -13.66 -19.47
CA GLN A 172 21.13 -14.46 -20.14
C GLN A 172 21.46 -14.71 -21.62
N ILE A 173 22.00 -13.71 -22.30
CA ILE A 173 22.31 -13.77 -23.74
C ILE A 173 23.63 -14.50 -23.98
N GLY A 174 24.66 -14.20 -23.17
CA GLY A 174 26.02 -14.68 -23.40
C GLY A 174 26.52 -14.26 -24.79
N ASP A 175 27.02 -15.21 -25.57
CA ASP A 175 27.60 -14.95 -26.90
C ASP A 175 26.57 -15.07 -28.05
N LYS A 176 25.27 -15.13 -27.73
CA LYS A 176 24.22 -15.28 -28.74
C LYS A 176 23.90 -13.95 -29.42
N GLN A 177 23.44 -14.04 -30.66
CA GLN A 177 22.92 -12.90 -31.41
C GLN A 177 21.45 -12.63 -31.04
N VAL A 178 21.08 -11.36 -30.93
CA VAL A 178 19.71 -10.92 -30.64
C VAL A 178 19.14 -10.18 -31.83
N LEU A 179 17.93 -10.55 -32.25
CA LEU A 179 17.17 -9.81 -33.26
C LEU A 179 16.07 -8.99 -32.57
N LEU A 180 16.04 -7.68 -32.84
CA LEU A 180 15.02 -6.76 -32.32
C LEU A 180 14.21 -6.16 -33.45
N GLY A 181 12.89 -6.28 -33.38
CA GLY A 181 11.97 -5.51 -34.22
C GLY A 181 11.77 -4.12 -33.64
N LEU A 182 12.32 -3.09 -34.29
CA LEU A 182 12.20 -1.70 -33.84
C LEU A 182 11.01 -1.02 -34.51
N SER A 183 9.99 -0.66 -33.73
CA SER A 183 8.79 0.03 -34.23
C SER A 183 8.89 1.56 -34.17
N GLY A 184 9.85 2.09 -33.38
CA GLY A 184 9.97 3.51 -33.06
C GLY A 184 9.12 3.94 -31.85
N GLY A 185 8.34 3.03 -31.26
CA GLY A 185 7.66 3.27 -29.99
C GLY A 185 8.63 3.29 -28.80
N VAL A 186 8.22 3.94 -27.71
CA VAL A 186 9.03 4.13 -26.48
C VAL A 186 9.58 2.79 -25.99
N ASP A 187 8.73 1.79 -25.81
CA ASP A 187 9.15 0.48 -25.29
C ASP A 187 10.21 -0.18 -26.17
N SER A 188 9.98 -0.24 -27.49
CA SER A 188 10.94 -0.83 -28.43
C SER A 188 12.27 -0.07 -28.47
N SER A 189 12.24 1.24 -28.28
CA SER A 189 13.41 2.11 -28.28
C SER A 189 14.23 1.97 -26.98
N VAL A 190 13.55 1.85 -25.83
CA VAL A 190 14.21 1.58 -24.54
C VAL A 190 14.85 0.19 -24.54
N VAL A 191 14.15 -0.83 -25.07
CA VAL A 191 14.70 -2.18 -25.22
C VAL A 191 15.93 -2.16 -26.14
N ALA A 192 15.86 -1.45 -27.27
CA ALA A 192 17.01 -1.27 -28.17
C ALA A 192 18.22 -0.66 -27.44
N ALA A 193 17.99 0.42 -26.69
CA ALA A 193 19.05 1.10 -25.94
C ALA A 193 19.66 0.20 -24.84
N LEU A 194 18.84 -0.58 -24.13
CA LEU A 194 19.32 -1.53 -23.12
C LEU A 194 20.13 -2.68 -23.73
N LEU A 195 19.67 -3.26 -24.84
CA LEU A 195 20.40 -4.30 -25.55
C LEU A 195 21.73 -3.78 -26.10
N HIS A 196 21.73 -2.60 -26.72
CA HIS A 196 22.94 -1.96 -27.21
C HIS A 196 23.95 -1.72 -26.08
N LYS A 197 23.52 -1.21 -24.92
CA LYS A 197 24.39 -1.06 -23.74
C LYS A 197 24.91 -2.40 -23.19
N ALA A 198 24.13 -3.47 -23.32
CA ALA A 198 24.48 -4.77 -22.77
C ALA A 198 25.47 -5.54 -23.66
N ILE A 199 25.24 -5.58 -24.97
CA ILE A 199 25.94 -6.50 -25.89
C ILE A 199 26.55 -5.83 -27.14
N GLY A 200 26.33 -4.52 -27.35
CA GLY A 200 26.77 -3.83 -28.57
C GLY A 200 25.78 -3.96 -29.71
#